data_AF-A0A7V4GZH8-F1
#
_entry.id   AF-A0A7V4GZH8-F1
#
_cell.length_a   1.000
_cell.length_b   1.000
_cell.length_c   1.000
_cell.angle_alpha   90.00
_cell.angle_beta   90.00
_cell.angle_gamma   90.00
#
_symmetry.space_group_name_H-M   'P 1'
#
loop_
_entity.id
_entity.type
_entity.pdbx_description
1 polymer ?
#
loop_
_entity_poly.entity_id
_entity_poly.type
_entity_poly.pdbx_seq_one_letter_code
_entity_poly.pdbx_strand_id
1 'polypeptide(L)' 'ESDPGLKQDFTVLNVRVSWQVVRFTEVFVTGRNLLNADYEIFDGYPMPGINFIGGITFDLK' A
#
# COMPACT_ATOMS: atom_id res chain seq x y z
N GLU A 1 -21.25 31.32 -7.01
CA GLU A 1 -20.96 30.00 -7.57
C GLU A 1 -19.70 29.52 -6.89
N SER A 2 -19.88 28.69 -5.87
CA SER A 2 -18.81 28.23 -4.99
C SER A 2 -19.08 26.75 -4.78
N ASP A 3 -18.67 25.91 -5.72
CA ASP A 3 -18.73 24.46 -5.55
C ASP A 3 -17.70 24.11 -4.46
N PRO A 4 -18.14 23.72 -3.26
CA PRO A 4 -17.25 23.55 -2.12
C PRO A 4 -16.38 22.34 -2.41
N GLY A 5 -15.07 22.54 -2.46
CA GLY A 5 -14.09 21.53 -2.83
C GLY A 5 -14.46 20.15 -2.31
N LEU A 6 -14.77 19.25 -3.25
CA LEU A 6 -15.05 17.85 -3.02
C LEU A 6 -13.83 17.25 -2.30
N LYS A 7 -13.86 17.25 -0.97
CA LYS A 7 -13.00 16.40 -0.16
C LYS A 7 -13.46 14.98 -0.46
N GLN A 8 -12.83 14.34 -1.43
CA GLN A 8 -13.01 12.92 -1.65
C GLN A 8 -12.47 12.20 -0.42
N ASP A 9 -13.36 11.63 0.38
CA ASP A 9 -13.00 10.72 1.46
C ASP A 9 -12.42 9.44 0.83
N PHE A 10 -11.10 9.42 0.67
CA PHE A 10 -10.39 8.24 0.21
C PHE A 10 -10.11 7.32 1.39
N THR A 11 -10.52 6.06 1.28
CA THR A 11 -10.15 5.02 2.25
C THR A 11 -9.09 4.14 1.61
N VAL A 12 -7.90 4.13 2.18
CA VAL A 12 -6.78 3.31 1.70
C VAL A 12 -6.60 2.14 2.64
N LEU A 13 -6.73 0.91 2.13
CA LEU A 13 -6.46 -0.29 2.89
C LEU A 13 -5.05 -0.79 2.57
N ASN A 14 -4.22 -0.86 3.61
CA ASN A 14 -2.88 -1.42 3.53
C ASN A 14 -2.84 -2.72 4.35
N VAL A 15 -2.42 -3.81 3.71
CA VAL A 15 -2.30 -5.13 4.33
C VAL A 15 -0.84 -5.56 4.23
N ARG A 16 -0.26 -5.96 5.35
CA ARG A 16 1.05 -6.60 5.39
C ARG A 16 0.91 -7.95 6.09
N VAL A 17 1.40 -8.99 5.44
CA VAL A 17 1.50 -10.34 5.97
C VAL A 17 2.98 -10.71 5.96
N SER A 18 3.53 -11.03 7.13
CA SER A 18 4.86 -11.61 7.26
C SER A 18 4.74 -13.00 7.84
N TRP A 19 5.53 -13.92 7.30
CA TRP A 19 5.60 -15.31 7.70
C TRP A 19 7.07 -15.69 7.90
N GLN A 20 7.42 -16.02 9.14
CA GLN A 20 8.74 -16.54 9.48
C GLN A 20 8.74 -18.05 9.24
N VAL A 21 9.32 -18.50 8.13
CA VAL A 21 9.35 -19.93 7.74
C VAL A 21 10.39 -20.68 8.55
N VAL A 22 11.57 -20.07 8.71
CA VAL A 22 12.69 -20.59 9.52
C VAL A 22 13.39 -19.41 10.18
N ARG A 23 14.25 -19.68 11.18
CA ARG A 23 14.98 -18.65 11.94
C ARG A 23 15.82 -17.69 11.08
N PHE A 24 16.16 -18.12 9.87
CA PHE A 24 16.98 -17.38 8.89
C PHE A 24 16.21 -16.98 7.63
N THR A 25 14.90 -17.26 7.52
CA THR A 25 14.11 -16.93 6.33
C THR A 25 12.76 -16.37 6.74
N GLU A 26 12.52 -15.11 6.38
CA GLU A 26 11.25 -14.43 6.52
C GLU A 26 10.68 -14.14 5.14
N VAL A 27 9.44 -14.54 4.90
CA VAL A 27 8.69 -14.20 3.69
C VAL A 27 7.71 -13.11 4.06
N PHE A 28 7.68 -12.01 3.32
CA PHE A 28 6.70 -10.96 3.53
C PHE A 28 5.99 -10.62 2.24
N VAL A 29 4.71 -10.28 2.36
CA VAL A 29 3.91 -9.70 1.30
C VAL A 29 3.17 -8.50 1.86
N THR A 30 3.27 -7.38 1.16
CA THR A 30 2.59 -6.13 1.48
C THR A 30 1.73 -5.75 0.28
N GLY A 31 0.43 -5.67 0.47
CA GLY A 31 -0.49 -5.01 -0.44
C GLY A 31 -0.79 -3.60 0.07
N ARG A 32 -0.58 -2.61 -0.78
CA ARG A 32 -0.92 -1.21 -0.52
C ARG A 32 -2.08 -0.80 -1.41
N ASN A 33 -2.95 0.04 -0.88
CA ASN A 33 -4.11 0.57 -1.59
C ASN A 33 -5.04 -0.52 -2.16
N LEU A 34 -5.36 -1.57 -1.38
CA LEU A 34 -6.25 -2.67 -1.82
C LEU A 34 -7.66 -2.19 -2.19
N LEU A 35 -8.09 -1.04 -1.69
CA LEU A 35 -9.38 -0.43 -1.99
C LEU A 35 -9.41 0.27 -3.36
N ASN A 36 -8.28 0.24 -4.10
CA ASN A 36 -8.11 0.94 -5.37
C ASN A 36 -8.58 2.40 -5.29
N ALA A 37 -8.25 3.07 -4.20
CA ALA A 37 -8.60 4.46 -4.04
C ALA A 37 -7.74 5.27 -5.01
N ASP A 38 -8.38 5.93 -5.97
CA ASP A 38 -7.77 6.98 -6.77
C ASP A 38 -7.78 8.24 -5.90
N TYR A 39 -6.63 8.56 -5.31
CA TYR A 39 -6.46 9.76 -4.49
C TYR A 39 -5.22 10.52 -4.92
N GLU A 40 -5.35 11.84 -4.89
CA GLU A 40 -4.28 12.78 -5.16
C GLU A 40 -3.91 13.44 -3.84
N ILE A 41 -2.70 13.19 -3.33
CA ILE A 41 -2.18 13.95 -2.19
C ILE A 41 -1.77 15.36 -2.65
N PHE A 42 -1.25 15.46 -3.87
CA PHE A 42 -0.85 16.71 -4.51
C PHE A 42 -1.60 16.85 -5.84
N ASP A 43 -2.11 18.06 -6.08
CA ASP A 43 -2.85 18.42 -7.29
C ASP A 43 -2.01 18.13 -8.54
N GLY A 44 -2.51 17.25 -9.43
CA GLY A 44 -1.83 16.82 -10.65
C GLY A 44 -0.83 15.66 -10.49
N TYR A 45 -0.73 15.04 -9.31
CA TYR A 45 0.06 13.84 -9.08
C TYR A 45 -0.82 12.67 -8.60
N PRO A 46 -1.45 11.92 -9.53
CA PRO A 46 -2.20 10.73 -9.20
C PRO A 46 -1.26 9.70 -8.56
N MET A 47 -1.58 9.31 -7.32
CA MET A 47 -0.86 8.21 -6.71
C MET A 47 -1.19 6.91 -7.45
N PRO A 48 -0.20 6.04 -7.66
CA PRO A 48 -0.44 4.74 -8.29
C PRO A 48 -1.43 3.95 -7.42
N GLY A 49 -2.40 3.29 -8.08
CA GLY A 49 -3.49 2.53 -7.46
C GLY A 49 -3.03 1.34 -6.61
N ILE A 50 -3.59 0.15 -6.85
CA ILE A 50 -3.21 -1.03 -6.07
C ILE A 50 -1.73 -1.39 -6.33
N ASN A 51 -0.94 -1.56 -5.26
CA ASN A 51 0.47 -1.95 -5.34
C ASN A 51 0.73 -3.17 -4.45
N PHE A 52 1.36 -4.21 -4.99
CA PHE A 52 1.78 -5.38 -4.22
C PHE A 52 3.30 -5.51 -4.24
N ILE A 53 3.88 -5.71 -3.06
CA ILE A 53 5.31 -5.93 -2.87
C ILE A 53 5.46 -7.24 -2.08
N GLY A 54 6.08 -8.23 -2.69
CA GLY A 54 6.48 -9.47 -2.04
C GLY A 54 8.00 -9.57 -1.99
N GLY A 55 8.53 -10.13 -0.91
CA GLY A 55 9.95 -10.35 -0.73
C GLY A 55 10.24 -11.52 0.20
N ILE A 56 11.44 -12.07 0.04
CA ILE A 56 11.98 -13.10 0.92
C ILE A 56 13.30 -12.56 1.47
N THR A 57 13.37 -12.44 2.78
CA THR A 57 14.57 -12.03 3.50
C THR A 57 15.28 -13.29 3.99
N PHE A 58 16.56 -13.43 3.64
CA PHE A 58 17.43 -14.47 4.16
C PHE A 58 18.47 -13.83 5.09
N ASP A 59 18.39 -14.15 6.38
CA ASP A 59 19.33 -13.72 7.40
C ASP A 59 20.37 -14.84 7.60
N LEU A 60 21.46 -14.82 6.81
CA LEU A 60 22.63 -15.65 7.08
C LEU A 60 23.45 -14.99 8.19
N LYS A 61 23.32 -15.49 9.42
CA LYS A 61 24.17 -15.13 10.55
C LYS A 61 25.45 -15.96 10.60
#